data_AF-A0A944J3X2-F1
#
_entry.id   AF-A0A944J3X2-F1
#
_cell.length_a   1.000
_cell.length_b   1.000
_cell.length_c   1.000
_cell.angle_alpha   90.00
_cell.angle_beta   90.00
_cell.angle_gamma   90.00
#
_symmetry.space_group_name_H-M   'P 1'
#
loop_
_entity.id
_entity.type
_entity.pdbx_description
1 polymer ?
#
loop_
_entity_poly.entity_id
_entity_poly.type
_entity_poly.pdbx_seq_one_letter_code
_entity_poly.pdbx_strand_id
1 'polypeptide(L)'
;MAQRPRLPRGHRRDPDDPPCRAGLLHLAGAHRRRSDLRVPQLRAHHGPGRVSARTHGLGRVGIWAGDFDRLAAADVRAAAAAIEDLGYGTLWFPETTGREAMAQAAILLAATPRITVAAGMTDIYARDPVTAASAQRTLDEAFPGRFLLGLWESHPSLAEDIRGHRFDPPPATMRSYLDALDTAPFGPPGTAASPHRVLAALDPGMLALAAERAWGATVLGMPVEYTRNARTVLGDDGLLAVTQLCVLTDHRADTADLARTTAAAALPNRRALLRGLGYGTPDALGERLVDALVAHGGAEDIARRVQEHLDAGADHVSLHLVTAAPEVPPVRQWGQLAVHLPG
;
A
#
# COMPACT_ATOMS: atom_id res chain seq x y z
N MET A 1 -15.43 -57.00 -10.19
CA MET A 1 -15.23 -56.85 -8.72
C MET A 1 -14.09 -55.87 -8.50
N ALA A 2 -14.38 -54.57 -8.48
CA ALA A 2 -13.38 -53.49 -8.47
C ALA A 2 -13.32 -52.81 -7.09
N GLN A 3 -12.13 -52.78 -6.49
CA GLN A 3 -11.86 -52.21 -5.18
C GLN A 3 -11.81 -50.68 -5.24
N ARG A 4 -12.51 -50.00 -4.33
CA ARG A 4 -12.46 -48.54 -4.13
C ARG A 4 -11.23 -48.15 -3.28
N PRO A 5 -10.52 -47.04 -3.59
CA PRO A 5 -9.43 -46.57 -2.76
C PRO A 5 -9.95 -45.84 -1.50
N ARG A 6 -9.24 -46.04 -0.37
CA ARG A 6 -9.54 -45.45 0.95
C ARG A 6 -8.96 -44.02 1.05
N LEU A 7 -9.77 -43.06 1.50
CA LEU A 7 -9.34 -41.70 1.86
C LEU A 7 -8.56 -41.69 3.19
N PRO A 8 -7.55 -40.82 3.36
CA PRO A 8 -6.82 -40.69 4.62
C PRO A 8 -7.63 -39.98 5.71
N ARG A 9 -7.46 -40.45 6.96
CA ARG A 9 -8.16 -39.99 8.17
C ARG A 9 -7.66 -38.60 8.58
N GLY A 10 -8.58 -37.66 8.79
CA GLY A 10 -8.29 -36.30 9.26
C GLY A 10 -7.71 -36.26 10.68
N HIS A 11 -6.79 -35.31 10.92
CA HIS A 11 -6.31 -34.95 12.24
C HIS A 11 -7.45 -34.38 13.10
N ARG A 12 -7.57 -34.87 14.33
CA ARG A 12 -8.46 -34.33 15.36
C ARG A 12 -7.90 -32.98 15.83
N ARG A 13 -8.73 -31.93 15.78
CA ARG A 13 -8.44 -30.63 16.40
C ARG A 13 -8.55 -30.71 17.92
N ASP A 14 -7.69 -29.96 18.59
CA ASP A 14 -7.68 -29.73 20.03
C ASP A 14 -8.89 -28.87 20.46
N PRO A 15 -9.69 -29.26 21.46
CA PRO A 15 -10.88 -28.51 21.88
C PRO A 15 -10.62 -27.16 22.58
N ASP A 16 -9.37 -26.80 22.88
CA ASP A 16 -9.03 -25.56 23.60
C ASP A 16 -8.48 -24.41 22.72
N ASP A 17 -8.55 -24.54 21.39
CA ASP A 17 -8.15 -23.46 20.46
C ASP A 17 -9.30 -22.44 20.26
N PRO A 18 -9.14 -21.17 20.66
CA PRO A 18 -10.22 -20.18 20.52
C PRO A 18 -10.45 -19.84 19.04
N PRO A 19 -11.71 -19.84 18.55
CA PRO A 19 -11.98 -19.44 17.18
C PRO A 19 -11.75 -17.92 17.04
N CYS A 20 -10.87 -17.53 16.12
CA CYS A 20 -10.82 -16.16 15.60
C CYS A 20 -12.13 -15.85 14.85
N ARG A 21 -13.14 -15.41 15.61
CA ARG A 21 -14.36 -14.79 15.10
C ARG A 21 -14.57 -13.44 15.80
N ALA A 22 -14.07 -12.39 15.17
CA ALA A 22 -14.51 -11.00 15.37
C ALA A 22 -13.95 -10.19 14.17
N GLY A 23 -14.72 -9.48 13.35
CA GLY A 23 -16.16 -9.26 13.30
C GLY A 23 -16.54 -8.92 11.86
N LEU A 24 -17.64 -9.52 11.39
CA LEU A 24 -18.30 -9.22 10.13
C LEU A 24 -19.80 -9.07 10.46
N LEU A 25 -20.35 -7.93 10.03
CA LEU A 25 -21.76 -7.64 9.67
C LEU A 25 -22.74 -6.94 10.65
N HIS A 26 -23.50 -6.05 9.98
CA HIS A 26 -24.81 -5.39 10.27
C HIS A 26 -24.77 -4.04 11.02
N LEU A 27 -25.40 -2.96 10.53
CA LEU A 27 -26.82 -2.83 10.14
C LEU A 27 -27.11 -1.80 9.02
N ALA A 28 -28.30 -1.98 8.44
CA ALA A 28 -28.91 -1.21 7.35
C ALA A 28 -29.62 0.09 7.80
N GLY A 29 -29.83 1.01 6.85
CA GLY A 29 -31.05 1.81 6.75
C GLY A 29 -30.91 3.34 6.72
N ALA A 30 -31.14 3.92 5.52
CA ALA A 30 -32.03 5.06 5.22
C ALA A 30 -31.43 6.01 4.17
N HIS A 31 -31.98 5.94 2.95
CA HIS A 31 -31.75 6.92 1.89
C HIS A 31 -32.18 8.33 2.32
N ARG A 32 -31.29 9.32 2.18
CA ARG A 32 -31.68 10.74 2.02
C ARG A 32 -30.89 11.40 0.89
N ARG A 33 -31.55 12.35 0.24
CA ARG A 33 -31.25 12.93 -1.07
C ARG A 33 -30.00 13.81 -1.06
N ARG A 34 -29.34 13.82 -2.23
CA ARG A 34 -28.23 14.70 -2.64
C ARG A 34 -28.53 16.18 -2.39
N SER A 35 -27.53 16.91 -1.90
CA SER A 35 -27.45 18.37 -2.00
C SER A 35 -26.00 18.77 -2.30
N ASP A 36 -25.87 19.76 -3.18
CA ASP A 36 -24.69 20.13 -3.95
C ASP A 36 -23.44 20.50 -3.12
N LEU A 37 -22.33 19.82 -3.38
CA LEU A 37 -21.00 20.25 -2.93
C LEU A 37 -20.33 21.07 -4.04
N ARG A 38 -20.30 22.39 -3.87
CA ARG A 38 -19.44 23.29 -4.67
C ARG A 38 -18.02 23.25 -4.11
N VAL A 39 -17.07 22.78 -4.93
CA VAL A 39 -15.63 22.80 -4.64
C VAL A 39 -15.06 24.19 -4.99
N PRO A 40 -14.30 24.87 -4.11
CA PRO A 40 -13.62 26.11 -4.45
C PRO A 40 -12.42 25.84 -5.38
N GLN A 41 -12.28 26.63 -6.44
CA GLN A 41 -11.13 26.58 -7.36
C GLN A 41 -9.89 27.19 -6.67
N LEU A 42 -8.94 26.35 -6.26
CA LEU A 42 -7.59 26.80 -5.88
C LEU A 42 -6.70 26.80 -7.13
N ARG A 43 -6.15 27.96 -7.49
CA ARG A 43 -5.11 28.07 -8.53
C ARG A 43 -3.74 27.75 -7.92
N ALA A 44 -3.15 26.62 -8.31
CA ALA A 44 -1.76 26.31 -7.98
C ALA A 44 -0.82 26.81 -9.10
N HIS A 45 0.13 27.67 -8.74
CA HIS A 45 1.33 27.95 -9.55
C HIS A 45 2.55 27.67 -8.69
N HIS A 46 3.26 26.57 -8.95
CA HIS A 46 4.64 26.36 -8.50
C HIS A 46 5.42 25.64 -9.60
N GLY A 47 6.60 26.17 -9.94
CA GLY A 47 7.49 25.69 -11.00
C GLY A 47 8.22 24.38 -10.65
N PRO A 48 8.91 23.75 -11.62
CA PRO A 48 9.41 22.39 -11.46
C PRO A 48 10.64 22.34 -10.55
N GLY A 49 10.47 21.73 -9.37
CA GLY A 49 11.59 21.24 -8.56
C GLY A 49 12.33 20.13 -9.31
N ARG A 50 13.66 20.03 -9.12
CA ARG A 50 14.47 18.96 -9.71
C ARG A 50 13.98 17.59 -9.24
N VAL A 51 13.41 16.80 -10.15
CA VAL A 51 13.03 15.41 -9.94
C VAL A 51 14.32 14.57 -9.81
N SER A 52 14.46 13.84 -8.70
CA SER A 52 15.52 12.84 -8.53
C SER A 52 15.40 11.77 -9.62
N ALA A 53 16.51 11.35 -10.23
CA ALA A 53 16.51 10.26 -11.21
C ALA A 53 15.89 8.96 -10.65
N ARG A 54 15.88 8.78 -9.31
CA ARG A 54 15.32 7.60 -8.62
C ARG A 54 13.81 7.58 -8.53
N THR A 55 13.09 8.69 -8.71
CA THR A 55 11.63 8.70 -8.51
C THR A 55 10.83 8.46 -9.79
N HIS A 56 11.43 8.57 -10.98
CA HIS A 56 10.78 8.37 -12.30
C HIS A 56 9.30 8.81 -12.36
N GLY A 57 8.98 10.03 -11.90
CA GLY A 57 7.61 10.56 -11.99
C GLY A 57 6.66 10.17 -10.85
N LEU A 58 7.11 9.43 -9.83
CA LEU A 58 6.33 9.15 -8.61
C LEU A 58 6.02 10.41 -7.79
N GLY A 59 6.81 11.47 -7.98
CA GLY A 59 6.82 12.63 -7.09
C GLY A 59 7.37 12.29 -5.69
N ARG A 60 7.46 13.29 -4.81
CA ARG A 60 7.90 13.06 -3.42
C ARG A 60 6.80 12.55 -2.51
N VAL A 61 5.54 12.88 -2.82
CA VAL A 61 4.39 12.54 -2.00
C VAL A 61 3.26 11.95 -2.85
N GLY A 62 2.64 10.89 -2.33
CA GLY A 62 1.48 10.22 -2.91
C GLY A 62 0.39 9.95 -1.89
N ILE A 63 -0.71 9.36 -2.34
CA ILE A 63 -1.82 8.91 -1.49
C ILE A 63 -1.91 7.40 -1.50
N TRP A 64 -2.10 6.81 -0.33
CA TRP A 64 -2.48 5.41 -0.17
C TRP A 64 -3.98 5.29 0.02
N ALA A 65 -4.65 4.75 -1.00
CA ALA A 65 -6.08 4.56 -1.08
C ALA A 65 -6.52 3.23 -0.44
N GLY A 66 -6.29 3.09 0.87
CA GLY A 66 -6.60 1.87 1.63
C GLY A 66 -8.09 1.52 1.67
N ASP A 67 -8.96 2.54 1.61
CA ASP A 67 -10.42 2.37 1.76
C ASP A 67 -11.18 2.32 0.43
N PHE A 68 -10.50 2.34 -0.72
CA PHE A 68 -11.20 2.40 -2.02
C PHE A 68 -12.13 1.20 -2.24
N ASP A 69 -11.82 0.03 -1.68
CA ASP A 69 -12.67 -1.17 -1.70
C ASP A 69 -14.05 -0.98 -1.06
N ARG A 70 -14.22 0.06 -0.24
CA ARG A 70 -15.50 0.38 0.41
C ARG A 70 -16.37 1.31 -0.43
N LEU A 71 -15.82 1.89 -1.49
CA LEU A 71 -16.47 2.91 -2.32
C LEU A 71 -17.11 2.30 -3.56
N ALA A 72 -18.07 2.98 -4.17
CA ALA A 72 -18.52 2.60 -5.51
C ALA A 72 -17.45 2.98 -6.56
N ALA A 73 -17.40 2.25 -7.68
CA ALA A 73 -16.39 2.49 -8.72
C ALA A 73 -16.45 3.92 -9.30
N ALA A 74 -17.62 4.57 -9.31
CA ALA A 74 -17.75 5.97 -9.72
C ALA A 74 -17.05 6.92 -8.74
N ASP A 75 -17.19 6.68 -7.44
CA ASP A 75 -16.57 7.48 -6.38
C ASP A 75 -15.05 7.25 -6.34
N VAL A 76 -14.60 6.02 -6.61
CA VAL A 76 -13.17 5.71 -6.79
C VAL A 76 -12.55 6.55 -7.91
N ARG A 77 -13.20 6.63 -9.09
CA ARG A 77 -12.70 7.45 -10.20
C ARG A 77 -12.69 8.94 -9.87
N ALA A 78 -13.74 9.44 -9.21
CA ALA A 78 -13.82 10.83 -8.79
C ALA A 78 -12.74 11.18 -7.76
N ALA A 79 -12.50 10.29 -6.79
CA ALA A 79 -11.44 10.45 -5.80
C ALA A 79 -10.04 10.43 -6.45
N ALA A 80 -9.80 9.55 -7.42
CA ALA A 80 -8.54 9.49 -8.15
C ALA A 80 -8.25 10.80 -8.91
N ALA A 81 -9.24 11.35 -9.60
CA ALA A 81 -9.12 12.64 -10.28
C ALA A 81 -8.84 13.77 -9.28
N ALA A 82 -9.55 13.81 -8.14
CA ALA A 82 -9.33 14.80 -7.11
C ALA A 82 -7.91 14.72 -6.50
N ILE A 83 -7.37 13.52 -6.30
CA ILE A 83 -5.98 13.33 -5.82
C ILE A 83 -4.98 13.89 -6.84
N GLU A 84 -5.17 13.64 -8.14
CA GLU A 84 -4.29 14.22 -9.17
C GLU A 84 -4.41 15.75 -9.21
N ASP A 85 -5.63 16.30 -9.16
CA ASP A 85 -5.87 17.75 -9.21
C ASP A 85 -5.24 18.49 -8.01
N LEU A 86 -5.07 17.80 -6.88
CA LEU A 86 -4.36 18.30 -5.70
C LEU A 86 -2.83 18.24 -5.84
N GLY A 87 -2.29 17.64 -6.90
CA GLY A 87 -0.87 17.64 -7.22
C GLY A 87 -0.07 16.46 -6.64
N TYR A 88 -0.73 15.44 -6.09
CA TYR A 88 -0.04 14.23 -5.64
C TYR A 88 0.52 13.45 -6.84
N GLY A 89 1.77 12.95 -6.71
CA GLY A 89 2.48 12.31 -7.82
C GLY A 89 2.12 10.85 -8.05
N THR A 90 1.66 10.15 -7.00
CA THR A 90 1.31 8.73 -7.07
C THR A 90 0.06 8.40 -6.26
N LEU A 91 -0.79 7.54 -6.82
CA LEU A 91 -1.92 6.89 -6.16
C LEU A 91 -1.60 5.42 -5.94
N TRP A 92 -1.41 5.04 -4.68
CA TRP A 92 -1.17 3.68 -4.23
C TRP A 92 -2.47 3.02 -3.79
N PHE A 93 -2.63 1.72 -4.03
CA PHE A 93 -3.79 0.97 -3.54
C PHE A 93 -3.41 -0.48 -3.19
N PRO A 94 -4.06 -1.10 -2.19
CA PRO A 94 -3.76 -2.47 -1.78
C PRO A 94 -4.50 -3.53 -2.60
N GLU A 95 -4.04 -4.78 -2.49
CA GLU A 95 -4.84 -5.95 -2.83
C GLU A 95 -5.01 -6.86 -1.62
N THR A 96 -6.26 -7.10 -1.23
CA THR A 96 -6.61 -8.06 -0.17
C THR A 96 -7.77 -8.94 -0.62
N THR A 97 -8.97 -8.73 -0.09
CA THR A 97 -10.21 -9.46 -0.44
C THR A 97 -11.21 -8.63 -1.23
N GLY A 98 -10.87 -7.38 -1.57
CA GLY A 98 -11.72 -6.48 -2.34
C GLY A 98 -11.49 -6.60 -3.85
N ARG A 99 -11.20 -5.49 -4.53
CA ARG A 99 -11.01 -5.49 -5.98
C ARG A 99 -9.72 -6.18 -6.39
N GLU A 100 -9.77 -6.80 -7.56
CA GLU A 100 -8.59 -7.33 -8.24
C GLU A 100 -7.69 -6.17 -8.71
N ALA A 101 -6.39 -6.27 -8.40
CA ALA A 101 -5.46 -5.15 -8.52
C ALA A 101 -5.28 -4.60 -9.94
N MET A 102 -5.25 -5.45 -10.97
CA MET A 102 -5.00 -5.00 -12.35
C MET A 102 -6.23 -4.30 -12.93
N ALA A 103 -7.43 -4.83 -12.65
CA ALA A 103 -8.68 -4.20 -13.00
C ALA A 103 -8.83 -2.85 -12.29
N GLN A 104 -8.47 -2.77 -11.01
CA GLN A 104 -8.46 -1.49 -10.29
C GLN A 104 -7.45 -0.51 -10.88
N ALA A 105 -6.22 -0.96 -11.18
CA ALA A 105 -5.22 -0.12 -11.83
C ALA A 105 -5.74 0.49 -13.14
N ALA A 106 -6.34 -0.33 -14.02
CA ALA A 106 -6.92 0.15 -15.27
C ALA A 106 -8.01 1.20 -15.06
N ILE A 107 -8.89 1.02 -14.06
CA ILE A 107 -9.93 2.00 -13.70
C ILE A 107 -9.32 3.34 -13.26
N LEU A 108 -8.28 3.30 -12.44
CA LEU A 108 -7.61 4.49 -11.91
C LEU A 108 -6.81 5.21 -13.00
N LEU A 109 -6.06 4.45 -13.81
CA LEU A 109 -5.27 4.97 -14.93
C LEU A 109 -6.15 5.61 -15.99
N ALA A 110 -7.31 5.03 -16.32
CA ALA A 110 -8.25 5.60 -17.27
C ALA A 110 -8.97 6.86 -16.73
N ALA A 111 -9.07 7.00 -15.41
CA ALA A 111 -9.73 8.14 -14.76
C ALA A 111 -8.82 9.37 -14.56
N THR A 112 -7.52 9.22 -14.82
CA THR A 112 -6.51 10.24 -14.52
C THR A 112 -5.56 10.39 -15.70
N PRO A 113 -5.20 11.60 -16.14
CA PRO A 113 -4.35 11.76 -17.33
C PRO A 113 -2.84 11.67 -17.05
N ARG A 114 -2.36 11.83 -15.80
CA ARG A 114 -0.92 11.99 -15.50
C ARG A 114 -0.39 11.19 -14.33
N ILE A 115 -1.15 11.05 -13.24
CA ILE A 115 -0.65 10.48 -11.99
C ILE A 115 -0.15 9.05 -12.20
N THR A 116 0.91 8.67 -11.48
CA THR A 116 1.35 7.28 -11.41
C THR A 116 0.36 6.49 -10.55
N VAL A 117 -0.05 5.32 -11.00
CA VAL A 117 -0.89 4.39 -10.25
C VAL A 117 -0.03 3.20 -9.85
N ALA A 118 0.09 2.98 -8.55
CA ALA A 118 0.96 1.96 -7.98
C ALA A 118 0.14 0.91 -7.22
N ALA A 119 0.31 -0.36 -7.57
CA ALA A 119 -0.21 -1.44 -6.75
C ALA A 119 0.68 -1.57 -5.51
N GLY A 120 0.18 -1.23 -4.33
CA GLY A 120 0.84 -1.40 -3.04
C GLY A 120 0.07 -2.39 -2.17
N MET A 121 0.00 -3.68 -2.44
CA MET A 121 0.74 -4.45 -3.42
C MET A 121 -0.18 -5.52 -4.00
N THR A 122 0.21 -6.05 -5.15
CA THR A 122 -0.43 -7.21 -5.80
C THR A 122 0.05 -8.51 -5.16
N ASP A 123 -0.89 -9.37 -4.76
CA ASP A 123 -0.63 -10.64 -4.09
C ASP A 123 -0.14 -11.71 -5.10
N ILE A 124 1.04 -12.29 -4.85
CA ILE A 124 1.61 -13.35 -5.70
C ILE A 124 0.81 -14.65 -5.67
N TYR A 125 -0.05 -14.84 -4.67
CA TYR A 125 -0.98 -15.97 -4.58
C TYR A 125 -2.31 -15.68 -5.28
N ALA A 126 -2.58 -14.45 -5.71
CA ALA A 126 -3.79 -14.13 -6.46
C ALA A 126 -3.68 -14.47 -7.95
N ARG A 127 -2.47 -14.57 -8.49
CA ARG A 127 -2.21 -14.80 -9.92
C ARG A 127 -0.84 -15.42 -10.16
N ASP A 128 -0.73 -16.21 -11.20
CA ASP A 128 0.56 -16.76 -11.63
C ASP A 128 1.48 -15.68 -12.25
N PRO A 129 2.80 -15.93 -12.34
CA PRO A 129 3.77 -14.97 -12.88
C PRO A 129 3.53 -14.55 -14.33
N VAL A 130 2.98 -15.43 -15.18
CA VAL A 130 2.70 -15.11 -16.60
C VAL A 130 1.53 -14.13 -16.68
N THR A 131 0.48 -14.37 -15.90
CA THR A 131 -0.66 -13.45 -15.78
C THR A 131 -0.22 -12.08 -15.25
N ALA A 132 0.64 -12.04 -14.21
CA ALA A 132 1.18 -10.78 -13.69
C ALA A 132 2.02 -10.02 -14.71
N ALA A 133 2.95 -10.69 -15.39
CA ALA A 133 3.80 -10.08 -16.42
C ALA A 133 2.97 -9.53 -17.59
N SER A 134 2.01 -10.31 -18.08
CA SER A 134 1.13 -9.89 -19.17
C SER A 134 0.28 -8.68 -18.78
N ALA A 135 -0.28 -8.66 -17.57
CA ALA A 135 -1.08 -7.54 -17.10
C ALA A 135 -0.23 -6.27 -16.93
N GLN A 136 0.95 -6.38 -16.31
CA GLN A 136 1.86 -5.24 -16.12
C GLN A 136 2.28 -4.63 -17.46
N ARG A 137 2.69 -5.45 -18.43
CA ARG A 137 3.09 -4.98 -19.76
C ARG A 137 1.91 -4.40 -20.55
N THR A 138 0.71 -4.96 -20.41
CA THR A 138 -0.52 -4.39 -21.02
C THR A 138 -0.84 -3.00 -20.45
N LEU A 139 -0.74 -2.83 -19.13
CA LEU A 139 -0.98 -1.54 -18.48
C LEU A 139 0.11 -0.52 -18.82
N ASP A 140 1.36 -0.94 -18.90
CA ASP A 140 2.45 -0.06 -19.34
C ASP A 140 2.30 0.33 -20.82
N GLU A 141 1.90 -0.57 -21.70
CA GLU A 141 1.61 -0.25 -23.11
C GLU A 141 0.45 0.77 -23.24
N ALA A 142 -0.64 0.55 -22.51
CA ALA A 142 -1.81 1.42 -22.54
C ALA A 142 -1.57 2.78 -21.83
N PHE A 143 -0.70 2.79 -20.82
CA PHE A 143 -0.40 3.96 -19.98
C PHE A 143 1.11 4.09 -19.71
N PRO A 144 1.92 4.44 -20.74
CA PRO A 144 3.38 4.39 -20.67
C PRO A 144 3.96 5.10 -19.45
N GLY A 145 4.71 4.37 -18.63
CA GLY A 145 5.41 4.89 -17.45
C GLY A 145 4.49 5.30 -16.29
N ARG A 146 3.19 4.99 -16.34
CA ARG A 146 2.22 5.39 -15.29
C ARG A 146 1.77 4.25 -14.39
N PHE A 147 2.13 3.01 -14.70
CA PHE A 147 1.82 1.88 -13.82
C PHE A 147 3.07 1.37 -13.10
N LEU A 148 3.00 1.28 -11.77
CA LEU A 148 4.03 0.65 -10.95
C LEU A 148 3.49 -0.62 -10.29
N LEU A 149 4.09 -1.77 -10.63
CA LEU A 149 3.74 -3.04 -10.01
C LEU A 149 4.46 -3.20 -8.67
N GLY A 150 3.74 -3.16 -7.56
CA GLY A 150 4.24 -3.65 -6.28
C GLY A 150 3.82 -5.10 -6.07
N LEU A 151 4.73 -5.94 -5.57
CA LEU A 151 4.48 -7.35 -5.25
C LEU A 151 4.65 -7.61 -3.76
N TRP A 152 3.86 -8.52 -3.20
CA TRP A 152 4.03 -9.01 -1.82
C TRP A 152 3.68 -10.48 -1.71
N GLU A 153 4.27 -11.12 -0.70
CA GLU A 153 4.11 -12.53 -0.37
C GLU A 153 2.79 -12.87 0.33
N SER A 154 1.87 -11.92 0.47
CA SER A 154 0.63 -12.09 1.25
C SER A 154 0.85 -12.28 2.76
N HIS A 155 -0.22 -12.61 3.48
CA HIS A 155 -0.18 -13.13 4.83
C HIS A 155 -0.64 -14.59 4.84
N PRO A 156 -0.18 -15.44 5.79
CA PRO A 156 -0.60 -16.84 5.87
C PRO A 156 -2.12 -17.01 5.84
N SER A 157 -2.85 -16.20 6.62
CA SER A 157 -4.33 -16.27 6.63
C SER A 157 -4.97 -15.89 5.29
N LEU A 158 -4.41 -14.95 4.54
CA LEU A 158 -4.93 -14.59 3.23
C LEU A 158 -4.59 -15.67 2.18
N ALA A 159 -3.35 -16.16 2.17
CA ALA A 159 -2.91 -17.17 1.23
C ALA A 159 -3.60 -18.53 1.46
N GLU A 160 -3.68 -18.97 2.71
CA GLU A 160 -4.19 -20.31 3.06
C GLU A 160 -5.70 -20.31 3.24
N ASP A 161 -6.25 -19.47 4.12
CA ASP A 161 -7.68 -19.56 4.49
C ASP A 161 -8.60 -18.99 3.42
N ILE A 162 -8.17 -17.93 2.72
CA ILE A 162 -9.00 -17.23 1.73
C ILE A 162 -8.70 -17.74 0.31
N ARG A 163 -7.42 -17.87 -0.05
CA ARG A 163 -7.02 -18.23 -1.41
C ARG A 163 -6.76 -19.73 -1.61
N GLY A 164 -6.62 -20.51 -0.53
CA GLY A 164 -6.46 -21.97 -0.62
C GLY A 164 -5.09 -22.43 -1.11
N HIS A 165 -4.06 -21.58 -1.02
CA HIS A 165 -2.68 -21.95 -1.31
C HIS A 165 -1.97 -22.48 -0.07
N ARG A 166 -0.77 -23.03 -0.27
CA ARG A 166 0.18 -23.27 0.81
C ARG A 166 1.06 -22.04 0.98
N PHE A 167 1.19 -21.54 2.20
CA PHE A 167 2.12 -20.44 2.47
C PHE A 167 3.54 -20.99 2.64
N ASP A 168 4.38 -20.73 1.64
CA ASP A 168 5.77 -21.22 1.58
C ASP A 168 6.75 -20.11 2.05
N PRO A 169 7.99 -20.43 2.46
CA PRO A 169 8.94 -19.44 2.98
C PRO A 169 9.11 -18.19 2.08
N PRO A 170 8.78 -16.97 2.55
CA PRO A 170 8.55 -15.83 1.67
C PRO A 170 9.67 -15.45 0.70
N PRO A 171 10.97 -15.35 1.11
CA PRO A 171 12.00 -14.91 0.18
C PRO A 171 12.25 -15.92 -0.95
N ALA A 172 12.16 -17.22 -0.66
CA ALA A 172 12.35 -18.28 -1.65
C ALA A 172 11.17 -18.34 -2.63
N THR A 173 9.95 -18.21 -2.12
CA THR A 173 8.72 -18.12 -2.92
C THR A 173 8.77 -16.91 -3.85
N MET A 174 9.07 -15.72 -3.32
CA MET A 174 9.16 -14.48 -4.10
C MET A 174 10.26 -14.56 -5.16
N ARG A 175 11.44 -15.10 -4.84
CA ARG A 175 12.52 -15.29 -5.82
C ARG A 175 12.08 -16.16 -6.99
N SER A 176 11.45 -17.30 -6.69
CA SER A 176 10.94 -18.21 -7.74
C SER A 176 9.85 -17.55 -8.59
N TYR A 177 8.98 -16.75 -7.96
CA TYR A 177 7.96 -15.97 -8.66
C TYR A 177 8.57 -14.96 -9.62
N LEU A 178 9.60 -14.22 -9.18
CA LEU A 178 10.30 -13.23 -9.99
C LEU A 178 11.05 -13.87 -11.16
N ASP A 179 11.68 -15.04 -10.96
CA ASP A 179 12.36 -15.78 -12.04
C ASP A 179 11.38 -16.19 -13.16
N ALA A 180 10.19 -16.63 -12.77
CA ALA A 180 9.11 -16.95 -13.72
C ALA A 180 8.50 -15.69 -14.35
N LEU A 181 8.39 -14.58 -13.61
CA LEU A 181 7.88 -13.31 -14.12
C LEU A 181 8.82 -12.72 -15.19
N ASP A 182 10.14 -12.81 -14.96
CA ASP A 182 11.17 -12.30 -15.87
C ASP A 182 11.22 -13.06 -17.20
N THR A 183 10.93 -14.36 -17.14
CA THR A 183 10.94 -15.27 -18.30
C THR A 183 9.57 -15.40 -18.98
N ALA A 184 8.54 -14.72 -18.47
CA ALA A 184 7.19 -14.81 -19.00
C ALA A 184 7.10 -14.30 -20.46
N PRO A 185 6.43 -15.05 -21.35
CA PRO A 185 6.21 -14.63 -22.72
C PRO A 185 5.29 -13.42 -22.79
N PHE A 186 5.52 -12.52 -23.74
CA PHE A 186 4.61 -11.42 -24.06
C PHE A 186 4.53 -11.24 -25.57
N GLY A 187 3.30 -11.23 -26.07
CA GLY A 187 2.99 -11.28 -27.51
C GLY A 187 2.95 -9.94 -28.25
N PRO A 188 2.53 -8.81 -27.63
CA PRO A 188 2.50 -7.52 -28.32
C PRO A 188 3.90 -7.05 -28.75
N PRO A 189 4.04 -6.46 -29.96
CA PRO A 189 5.31 -5.93 -30.42
C PRO A 189 5.71 -4.67 -29.65
N GLY A 190 6.93 -4.66 -29.08
CA GLY A 190 7.69 -3.42 -28.88
C GLY A 190 7.56 -2.67 -27.55
N THR A 191 7.93 -3.30 -26.43
CA THR A 191 8.58 -2.55 -25.34
C THR A 191 9.97 -3.13 -25.08
N ALA A 192 11.00 -2.31 -25.24
CA ALA A 192 12.41 -2.75 -25.22
C ALA A 192 12.94 -3.02 -23.80
N ALA A 193 12.16 -2.76 -22.75
CA ALA A 193 12.51 -3.01 -21.36
C ALA A 193 11.29 -3.47 -20.56
N SER A 194 11.48 -4.38 -19.62
CA SER A 194 10.42 -4.76 -18.67
C SER A 194 10.06 -3.55 -17.79
N PRO A 195 8.76 -3.24 -17.60
CA PRO A 195 8.33 -2.16 -16.72
C PRO A 195 8.81 -2.36 -15.28
N HIS A 196 9.02 -1.25 -14.57
CA HIS A 196 9.53 -1.28 -13.20
C HIS A 196 8.55 -1.98 -12.24
N ARG A 197 9.13 -2.66 -11.24
CA ARG A 197 8.42 -3.27 -10.11
C ARG A 197 9.11 -2.94 -8.80
N VAL A 198 8.35 -2.94 -7.71
CA VAL A 198 8.86 -2.87 -6.33
C VAL A 198 8.38 -4.07 -5.52
N LEU A 199 9.10 -4.43 -4.47
CA LEU A 199 8.66 -5.45 -3.52
C LEU A 199 8.22 -4.78 -2.22
N ALA A 200 7.12 -5.24 -1.63
CA ALA A 200 6.90 -4.97 -0.22
C ALA A 200 7.89 -5.77 0.60
N ALA A 201 8.64 -5.06 1.43
CA ALA A 201 9.77 -5.66 2.13
C ALA A 201 9.90 -5.06 3.52
N LEU A 202 9.64 -5.88 4.54
CA LEU A 202 9.87 -5.52 5.94
C LEU A 202 11.02 -6.31 6.58
N ASP A 203 11.22 -7.55 6.17
CA ASP A 203 12.33 -8.34 6.70
C ASP A 203 13.62 -8.09 5.89
N PRO A 204 14.81 -8.13 6.52
CA PRO A 204 16.09 -7.87 5.85
C PRO A 204 16.32 -8.72 4.60
N GLY A 205 15.87 -9.98 4.61
CA GLY A 205 15.97 -10.87 3.45
C GLY A 205 15.12 -10.43 2.26
N MET A 206 13.92 -9.89 2.52
CA MET A 206 13.06 -9.36 1.46
C MET A 206 13.58 -8.01 0.95
N LEU A 207 14.14 -7.17 1.82
CA LEU A 207 14.80 -5.91 1.42
C LEU A 207 16.01 -6.18 0.54
N ALA A 208 16.84 -7.17 0.89
CA ALA A 208 17.97 -7.59 0.07
C ALA A 208 17.51 -8.13 -1.29
N LEU A 209 16.43 -8.93 -1.32
CA LEU A 209 15.85 -9.41 -2.57
C LEU A 209 15.31 -8.25 -3.43
N ALA A 210 14.69 -7.24 -2.81
CA ALA A 210 14.20 -6.05 -3.50
C ALA A 210 15.35 -5.25 -4.14
N ALA A 211 16.47 -5.09 -3.44
CA ALA A 211 17.68 -4.46 -3.96
C ALA A 211 18.28 -5.22 -5.17
N GLU A 212 18.21 -6.55 -5.15
CA GLU A 212 18.79 -7.42 -6.17
C GLU A 212 17.91 -7.57 -7.42
N ARG A 213 16.59 -7.70 -7.25
CA ARG A 213 15.67 -8.22 -8.28
C ARG A 213 14.53 -7.27 -8.68
N ALA A 214 14.45 -6.09 -8.06
CA ALA A 214 13.41 -5.09 -8.32
C ALA A 214 14.01 -3.69 -8.47
N TRP A 215 13.18 -2.71 -8.84
CA TRP A 215 13.60 -1.30 -8.87
C TRP A 215 13.78 -0.75 -7.45
N GLY A 216 13.14 -1.37 -6.47
CA GLY A 216 13.29 -1.02 -5.07
C GLY A 216 12.23 -1.67 -4.18
N ALA A 217 12.00 -1.05 -3.03
CA ALA A 217 11.10 -1.55 -2.00
C ALA A 217 10.00 -0.55 -1.64
N THR A 218 8.85 -1.08 -1.22
CA THR A 218 7.82 -0.34 -0.52
C THR A 218 7.67 -0.84 0.92
N VAL A 219 7.58 0.08 1.87
CA VAL A 219 7.50 -0.19 3.31
C VAL A 219 6.27 0.49 3.85
N LEU A 220 5.40 -0.22 4.58
CA LEU A 220 4.17 0.36 5.12
C LEU A 220 4.14 0.38 6.64
N GLY A 221 3.84 1.55 7.20
CA GLY A 221 3.49 1.73 8.60
C GLY A 221 4.63 1.34 9.53
N MET A 222 5.84 1.82 9.25
CA MET A 222 7.01 1.63 10.08
C MET A 222 7.57 2.99 10.53
N PRO A 223 8.21 3.08 11.71
CA PRO A 223 8.85 4.31 12.19
C PRO A 223 9.96 4.83 11.26
N VAL A 224 10.32 6.10 11.40
CA VAL A 224 11.36 6.77 10.59
C VAL A 224 12.72 6.08 10.73
N GLU A 225 13.06 5.57 11.91
CA GLU A 225 14.30 4.84 12.15
C GLU A 225 14.39 3.58 11.28
N TYR A 226 13.25 2.94 11.02
CA TYR A 226 13.20 1.80 10.11
C TYR A 226 13.49 2.22 8.66
N THR A 227 13.03 3.39 8.22
CA THR A 227 13.37 3.92 6.87
C THR A 227 14.88 4.03 6.67
N ARG A 228 15.61 4.50 7.69
CA ARG A 228 17.08 4.58 7.64
C ARG A 228 17.74 3.20 7.53
N ASN A 229 17.23 2.23 8.28
CA ASN A 229 17.70 0.85 8.21
C ASN A 229 17.42 0.24 6.83
N ALA A 230 16.21 0.43 6.30
CA ALA A 230 15.80 -0.05 4.99
C ALA A 230 16.67 0.56 3.87
N ARG A 231 16.94 1.88 3.93
CA ARG A 231 17.86 2.56 3.01
C ARG A 231 19.26 1.94 3.04
N THR A 232 19.78 1.63 4.22
CA THR A 232 21.10 1.00 4.36
C THR A 232 21.17 -0.36 3.65
N VAL A 233 20.10 -1.18 3.74
CA VAL A 233 20.04 -2.49 3.07
C VAL A 233 19.82 -2.34 1.56
N LEU A 234 18.97 -1.40 1.15
CA LEU A 234 18.61 -1.19 -0.25
C LEU A 234 19.74 -0.53 -1.07
N GLY A 235 20.65 0.17 -0.40
CA GLY A 235 21.70 0.97 -1.04
C GLY A 235 21.18 2.29 -1.61
N ASP A 236 22.08 3.04 -2.25
CA ASP A 236 21.76 4.39 -2.74
C ASP A 236 20.92 4.39 -4.03
N ASP A 237 20.97 3.33 -4.82
CA ASP A 237 20.35 3.31 -6.15
C ASP A 237 18.88 2.83 -6.14
N GLY A 238 18.50 1.96 -5.21
CA GLY A 238 17.16 1.39 -5.17
C GLY A 238 16.11 2.40 -4.70
N LEU A 239 14.92 2.36 -5.31
CA LEU A 239 13.78 3.17 -4.90
C LEU A 239 13.28 2.76 -3.50
N LEU A 240 13.19 3.69 -2.55
CA LEU A 240 12.52 3.45 -1.26
C LEU A 240 11.23 4.26 -1.16
N ALA A 241 10.09 3.60 -1.34
CA ALA A 241 8.77 4.17 -1.09
C ALA A 241 8.28 3.81 0.31
N VAL A 242 7.79 4.78 1.08
CA VAL A 242 7.28 4.56 2.44
C VAL A 242 5.82 4.98 2.52
N THR A 243 4.94 4.12 3.03
CA THR A 243 3.56 4.47 3.35
C THR A 243 3.46 4.84 4.83
N GLN A 244 3.17 6.11 5.11
CA GLN A 244 2.95 6.64 6.46
C GLN A 244 1.46 6.57 6.82
N LEU A 245 1.14 5.96 7.97
CA LEU A 245 -0.20 5.97 8.54
C LEU A 245 -0.49 7.36 9.10
N CYS A 246 -1.61 7.97 8.70
CA CYS A 246 -1.94 9.34 9.06
C CYS A 246 -3.33 9.42 9.68
N VAL A 247 -3.48 10.24 10.72
CA VAL A 247 -4.79 10.60 11.27
C VAL A 247 -4.86 12.13 11.34
N LEU A 248 -5.71 12.70 10.48
CA LEU A 248 -5.97 14.14 10.42
C LEU A 248 -7.43 14.39 10.80
N THR A 249 -7.64 15.14 11.86
CA THR A 249 -8.96 15.65 12.27
C THR A 249 -8.89 17.16 12.44
N ASP A 250 -10.05 17.83 12.50
CA ASP A 250 -10.12 19.28 12.74
C ASP A 250 -9.67 19.64 14.19
N HIS A 251 -9.59 18.67 15.12
CA HIS A 251 -9.13 18.87 16.50
C HIS A 251 -8.13 17.80 16.94
N ARG A 252 -6.91 18.22 17.31
CA ARG A 252 -5.80 17.34 17.74
C ARG A 252 -6.21 16.36 18.87
N ALA A 253 -7.04 16.80 19.81
CA ALA A 253 -7.53 15.98 20.91
C ALA A 253 -8.28 14.72 20.43
N ASP A 254 -8.92 14.79 19.26
CA ASP A 254 -9.74 13.72 18.71
C ASP A 254 -8.90 12.68 17.93
N THR A 255 -7.62 12.95 17.72
CA THR A 255 -6.75 12.06 16.93
C THR A 255 -6.25 10.86 17.73
N ALA A 256 -6.18 10.96 19.07
CA ALA A 256 -5.46 10.00 19.90
C ALA A 256 -6.05 8.58 19.86
N ASP A 257 -7.38 8.46 19.94
CA ASP A 257 -8.05 7.16 19.96
C ASP A 257 -7.96 6.47 18.60
N LEU A 258 -8.16 7.22 17.52
CA LEU A 258 -8.03 6.68 16.17
C LEU A 258 -6.57 6.31 15.88
N ALA A 259 -5.60 7.14 16.27
CA ALA A 259 -4.19 6.83 16.10
C ALA A 259 -3.77 5.57 16.88
N ARG A 260 -4.24 5.42 18.12
CA ARG A 260 -3.98 4.20 18.92
C ARG A 260 -4.62 2.97 18.29
N THR A 261 -5.85 3.09 17.78
CA THR A 261 -6.55 1.99 17.08
C THR A 261 -5.82 1.60 15.79
N THR A 262 -5.40 2.59 15.00
CA THR A 262 -4.61 2.39 13.78
C THR A 262 -3.26 1.74 14.09
N ALA A 263 -2.56 2.18 15.14
CA ALA A 263 -1.31 1.58 15.58
C ALA A 263 -1.52 0.11 16.00
N ALA A 264 -2.59 -0.18 16.76
CA ALA A 264 -2.94 -1.54 17.17
C ALA A 264 -3.16 -2.46 15.97
N ALA A 265 -3.90 -2.00 14.97
CA ALA A 265 -4.17 -2.76 13.75
C ALA A 265 -2.90 -3.07 12.94
N ALA A 266 -1.88 -2.21 13.03
CA ALA A 266 -0.59 -2.42 12.37
C ALA A 266 0.36 -3.38 13.14
N LEU A 267 0.10 -3.72 14.41
CA LEU A 267 1.06 -4.51 15.19
C LEU A 267 1.32 -5.95 14.73
N PRO A 268 0.33 -6.75 14.27
CA PRO A 268 0.49 -8.21 14.20
C PRO A 268 1.76 -8.72 13.52
N ASN A 269 2.14 -8.11 12.39
CA ASN A 269 3.30 -8.46 11.58
C ASN A 269 4.54 -7.55 11.82
N ARG A 270 4.51 -6.66 12.81
CA ARG A 270 5.59 -5.68 13.07
C ARG A 270 6.26 -5.85 14.42
N ARG A 271 5.70 -6.66 15.34
CA ARG A 271 6.18 -6.80 16.73
C ARG A 271 7.67 -7.09 16.85
N ALA A 272 8.20 -8.01 16.05
CA ALA A 272 9.61 -8.39 16.12
C ALA A 272 10.53 -7.24 15.67
N LEU A 273 10.19 -6.61 14.54
CA LEU A 273 10.93 -5.47 14.00
C LEU A 273 10.90 -4.27 14.97
N LEU A 274 9.73 -3.97 15.53
CA LEU A 274 9.57 -2.89 16.51
C LEU A 274 10.40 -3.14 17.78
N ARG A 275 10.44 -4.37 18.29
CA ARG A 275 11.35 -4.72 19.40
C ARG A 275 12.81 -4.46 19.03
N GLY A 276 13.22 -4.83 17.82
CA GLY A 276 14.57 -4.56 17.29
C GLY A 276 14.90 -3.06 17.20
N LEU A 277 13.90 -2.21 17.00
CA LEU A 277 14.03 -0.74 17.00
C LEU A 277 13.97 -0.12 18.41
N GLY A 278 13.95 -0.93 19.47
CA GLY A 278 13.91 -0.45 20.86
C GLY A 278 12.50 -0.18 21.40
N TYR A 279 11.44 -0.65 20.74
CA TYR A 279 10.08 -0.66 21.32
C TYR A 279 9.88 -1.98 22.07
N GLY A 280 10.36 -2.06 23.32
CA GLY A 280 10.44 -3.32 24.07
C GLY A 280 9.09 -4.05 24.28
N THR A 281 8.00 -3.30 24.47
CA THR A 281 6.65 -3.85 24.68
C THR A 281 5.63 -3.27 23.68
N PRO A 282 5.67 -3.67 22.39
CA PRO A 282 4.81 -3.07 21.38
C PRO A 282 3.31 -3.24 21.66
N ASP A 283 2.92 -4.36 22.25
CA ASP A 283 1.53 -4.65 22.60
C ASP A 283 0.94 -3.70 23.65
N ALA A 284 1.79 -3.01 24.42
CA ALA A 284 1.34 -2.00 25.38
C ALA A 284 0.87 -0.71 24.70
N LEU A 285 1.16 -0.51 23.39
CA LEU A 285 0.76 0.67 22.62
C LEU A 285 1.06 2.00 23.35
N GLY A 286 2.25 2.07 23.96
CA GLY A 286 2.71 3.29 24.63
C GLY A 286 2.76 4.47 23.65
N GLU A 287 2.58 5.68 24.17
CA GLU A 287 2.48 6.91 23.35
C GLU A 287 3.63 7.05 22.35
N ARG A 288 4.88 6.82 22.79
CA ARG A 288 6.06 6.83 21.92
C ARG A 288 5.93 5.91 20.69
N LEU A 289 5.29 4.75 20.83
CA LEU A 289 5.09 3.83 19.71
C LEU A 289 3.95 4.29 18.80
N VAL A 290 2.84 4.77 19.38
CA VAL A 290 1.71 5.29 18.60
C VAL A 290 2.18 6.47 17.75
N ASP A 291 2.87 7.43 18.34
CA ASP A 291 3.41 8.61 17.66
C ASP A 291 4.42 8.23 16.57
N ALA A 292 5.21 7.18 16.80
CA ALA A 292 6.19 6.70 15.83
C ALA A 292 5.53 6.00 14.63
N LEU A 293 4.45 5.25 14.84
CA LEU A 293 3.75 4.53 13.78
C LEU A 293 2.77 5.41 13.00
N VAL A 294 2.09 6.33 13.69
CA VAL A 294 1.00 7.13 13.14
C VAL A 294 1.36 8.61 13.23
N ALA A 295 1.39 9.29 12.10
CA ALA A 295 1.46 10.74 12.05
C ALA A 295 0.06 11.29 12.36
N HIS A 296 -0.13 11.88 13.53
CA HIS A 296 -1.44 12.39 13.92
C HIS A 296 -1.37 13.80 14.51
N GLY A 297 -2.43 14.58 14.30
CA GLY A 297 -2.51 15.99 14.67
C GLY A 297 -2.94 16.85 13.48
N GLY A 298 -2.26 17.98 13.28
CA GLY A 298 -2.53 18.87 12.16
C GLY A 298 -1.81 18.48 10.86
N ALA A 299 -2.12 19.16 9.76
CA ALA A 299 -1.45 18.94 8.47
C ALA A 299 0.06 19.19 8.54
N GLU A 300 0.49 20.17 9.36
CA GLU A 300 1.92 20.45 9.61
C GLU A 300 2.64 19.30 10.34
N ASP A 301 1.97 18.63 11.29
CA ASP A 301 2.53 17.47 11.99
C ASP A 301 2.80 16.32 11.00
N ILE A 302 1.86 16.08 10.08
CA ILE A 302 1.99 15.06 9.03
C ILE A 302 3.07 15.46 8.02
N ALA A 303 3.11 16.71 7.58
CA ALA A 303 4.14 17.22 6.67
C ALA A 303 5.55 17.10 7.28
N ARG A 304 5.70 17.37 8.59
CA ARG A 304 6.96 17.14 9.30
C ARG A 304 7.37 15.67 9.24
N ARG A 305 6.44 14.73 9.51
CA ARG A 305 6.74 13.28 9.41
C ARG A 305 7.14 12.86 8.00
N VAL A 306 6.52 13.44 6.97
CA VAL A 306 6.95 13.22 5.57
C VAL A 306 8.40 13.64 5.38
N GLN A 307 8.77 14.84 5.84
CA GLN A 307 10.14 15.31 5.73
C GLN A 307 11.12 14.42 6.51
N GLU A 308 10.75 13.95 7.70
CA GLU A 308 11.57 13.02 8.50
C GLU A 308 11.87 11.71 7.74
N HIS A 309 10.90 11.15 7.02
CA HIS A 309 11.12 9.97 6.17
C HIS A 309 12.02 10.28 4.96
N LEU A 310 11.82 11.41 4.30
CA LEU A 310 12.66 11.84 3.17
C LEU A 310 14.11 12.04 3.63
N ASP A 311 14.32 12.70 4.77
CA ASP A 311 15.65 12.90 5.38
C ASP A 311 16.29 11.59 5.86
N ALA A 312 15.47 10.60 6.22
CA ALA A 312 15.92 9.24 6.54
C ALA A 312 16.25 8.41 5.29
N GLY A 313 16.01 8.94 4.09
CA GLY A 313 16.38 8.34 2.81
C GLY A 313 15.22 7.71 2.05
N ALA A 314 13.95 7.98 2.38
CA ALA A 314 12.85 7.68 1.48
C ALA A 314 12.96 8.54 0.20
N ASP A 315 12.69 7.96 -0.96
CA ASP A 315 12.55 8.73 -2.21
C ASP A 315 11.11 9.24 -2.41
N HIS A 316 10.16 8.53 -1.83
CA HIS A 316 8.73 8.80 -1.95
C HIS A 316 8.00 8.44 -0.65
N VAL A 317 7.04 9.28 -0.24
CA VAL A 317 6.16 9.01 0.92
C VAL A 317 4.70 9.01 0.49
N SER A 318 4.02 7.88 0.66
CA SER A 318 2.58 7.74 0.43
C SER A 318 1.81 7.92 1.73
N LEU A 319 0.73 8.71 1.71
CA LEU A 319 -0.07 9.01 2.90
C LEU A 319 -1.30 8.12 2.96
N HIS A 320 -1.34 7.23 3.96
CA HIS A 320 -2.55 6.46 4.29
C HIS A 320 -3.35 7.22 5.34
N LEU A 321 -4.25 8.09 4.88
CA LEU A 321 -5.11 8.86 5.77
C LEU A 321 -6.27 7.99 6.26
N VAL A 322 -6.25 7.66 7.55
CA VAL A 322 -7.33 6.94 8.23
C VAL A 322 -8.33 7.95 8.77
N THR A 323 -9.62 7.70 8.53
CA THR A 323 -10.71 8.55 9.00
C THR A 323 -11.78 7.73 9.71
N ALA A 324 -12.64 8.41 10.46
CA ALA A 324 -13.78 7.77 11.13
C ALA A 324 -14.90 7.33 10.16
N ALA A 325 -14.91 7.83 8.92
CA ALA A 325 -15.93 7.56 7.90
C ALA A 325 -15.26 7.01 6.62
N PRO A 326 -14.74 5.77 6.64
CA PRO A 326 -13.95 5.21 5.54
C PRO A 326 -14.74 5.00 4.24
N GLU A 327 -16.07 5.07 4.28
CA GLU A 327 -16.95 5.06 3.12
C GLU A 327 -17.06 6.41 2.38
N VAL A 328 -16.39 7.46 2.88
CA VAL A 328 -16.34 8.78 2.25
C VAL A 328 -14.89 9.16 1.92
N PRO A 329 -14.55 9.46 0.66
CA PRO A 329 -13.22 9.93 0.30
C PRO A 329 -12.86 11.22 1.05
N PRO A 330 -11.75 11.28 1.80
CA PRO A 330 -11.37 12.46 2.59
C PRO A 330 -10.70 13.55 1.74
N VAL A 331 -11.38 13.99 0.68
CA VAL A 331 -10.85 14.96 -0.31
C VAL A 331 -10.47 16.29 0.35
N ARG A 332 -11.26 16.76 1.32
CA ARG A 332 -10.97 18.00 2.07
C ARG A 332 -9.64 17.88 2.81
N GLN A 333 -9.41 16.75 3.49
CA GLN A 333 -8.20 16.49 4.26
C GLN A 333 -6.98 16.32 3.36
N TRP A 334 -7.12 15.65 2.21
CA TRP A 334 -6.05 15.62 1.20
C TRP A 334 -5.70 17.02 0.71
N GLY A 335 -6.70 17.89 0.52
CA GLY A 335 -6.49 19.28 0.16
C GLY A 335 -5.76 20.09 1.25
N GLN A 336 -6.11 19.87 2.52
CA GLN A 336 -5.39 20.48 3.65
C GLN A 336 -3.93 20.05 3.67
N LEU A 337 -3.65 18.76 3.50
CA LEU A 337 -2.28 18.23 3.46
C LEU A 337 -1.46 18.81 2.31
N ALA A 338 -2.04 18.88 1.10
CA ALA A 338 -1.33 19.34 -0.10
C ALA A 338 -0.70 20.74 0.05
N VAL A 339 -1.26 21.60 0.89
CA VAL A 339 -0.74 22.96 1.16
C VAL A 339 0.60 22.94 1.92
N HIS A 340 0.84 21.92 2.74
CA HIS A 340 2.00 21.83 3.63
C HIS A 340 3.08 20.85 3.16
N LEU A 341 2.79 20.04 2.16
CA LEU A 341 3.69 19.00 1.69
C LEU A 341 4.76 19.54 0.74
N PRO A 342 5.96 18.93 0.74
CA PRO A 342 6.99 19.30 -0.23
C PRO A 342 6.50 18.99 -1.66
N GLY A 343 6.66 19.95 -2.57
CA GLY A 343 6.24 19.83 -3.98
C GLY A 343 7.06 18.87 -4.83
#